data_AF-A0A440KLE3-F1
#
_entry.id   AF-A0A440KLE3-F1
#
_cell.length_a   1.000
_cell.length_b   1.000
_cell.length_c   1.000
_cell.angle_alpha   90.00
_cell.angle_beta   90.00
_cell.angle_gamma   90.00
#
_symmetry.space_group_name_H-M   'P 1'
#
loop_
_entity.id
_entity.type
_entity.pdbx_description
1 polymer ?
#
loop_
_entity_poly.entity_id
_entity_poly.type
_entity_poly.pdbx_seq_one_letter_code
_entity_poly.pdbx_strand_id
1 'polypeptide(L)'
;MGSDRITGETRYRSGWFGKLILQVEEVYDQGYHARPQPGMPTSFTAKRWRDARPADLYLIGWHERAALAKAKGATPDHFATLNAR
;
A
#
# COMPACT_ATOMS: atom_id res chain seq x y z
N MET A 1 -9.91 -0.89 -15.20
CA MET A 1 -9.93 -0.74 -13.73
C MET A 1 -8.48 -0.61 -13.30
N GLY A 2 -8.07 0.56 -12.82
CA GLY A 2 -6.71 0.77 -12.32
C GLY A 2 -6.48 -0.13 -11.12
N SER A 3 -5.35 -0.84 -11.10
CA SER A 3 -4.97 -1.65 -9.94
C SER A 3 -4.59 -0.69 -8.81
N ASP A 4 -5.48 -0.47 -7.85
CA ASP A 4 -5.13 0.24 -6.62
C ASP A 4 -4.01 -0.54 -5.92
N ARG A 5 -2.82 0.06 -5.80
CA ARG A 5 -1.63 -0.56 -5.19
C ARG A 5 -1.36 0.10 -3.84
N ILE A 6 -1.41 -0.68 -2.77
CA ILE A 6 -1.05 -0.22 -1.42
C ILE A 6 0.47 -0.04 -1.36
N THR A 7 0.95 1.06 -0.79
CA THR A 7 2.39 1.37 -0.75
C THR A 7 3.11 0.69 0.43
N GLY A 8 2.35 0.24 1.43
CA GLY A 8 2.86 -0.29 2.69
C GLY A 8 2.96 0.76 3.80
N GLU A 9 2.76 2.04 3.47
CA GLU A 9 2.68 3.12 4.46
C GLU A 9 1.35 3.07 5.21
N THR A 10 1.42 3.24 6.53
CA THR A 10 0.26 3.19 7.42
C THR A 10 0.22 4.39 8.35
N ARG A 11 -0.98 4.81 8.72
CA ARG A 11 -1.18 5.84 9.77
C ARG A 11 -2.50 5.61 10.50
N TYR A 12 -2.67 6.28 11.62
CA TYR A 12 -3.94 6.29 12.36
C TYR A 12 -4.65 7.63 12.20
N ARG A 13 -5.99 7.59 12.09
CA ARG A 13 -6.83 8.78 12.24
C ARG A 13 -7.83 8.59 13.37
N SER A 14 -8.25 9.69 13.98
CA SER A 14 -9.34 9.69 14.96
C SER A 14 -10.68 9.60 14.24
N GLY A 15 -11.44 8.56 14.54
CA GLY A 15 -12.82 8.38 14.15
C GLY A 15 -13.78 9.01 15.15
N TRP A 16 -15.06 8.83 14.88
CA TRP A 16 -16.12 9.24 15.78
C TRP A 16 -16.00 8.52 17.14
N PHE A 17 -16.26 9.23 18.24
CA PHE A 17 -16.03 8.78 19.62
C PHE A 17 -14.58 8.40 19.97
N GLY A 18 -13.59 8.97 19.28
CA GLY A 18 -12.17 8.76 19.62
C GLY A 18 -11.63 7.38 19.23
N LYS A 19 -12.39 6.59 18.45
CA LYS A 19 -11.91 5.31 17.93
C LYS A 19 -10.75 5.56 16.96
N LEU A 20 -9.61 4.89 17.17
CA LEU A 20 -8.52 4.91 16.20
C LEU A 20 -8.89 4.06 14.98
N ILE A 21 -8.75 4.64 13.79
CA ILE A 21 -8.98 3.98 12.51
C ILE A 21 -7.64 3.90 11.79
N LEU A 22 -7.23 2.66 11.47
CA LEU A 22 -6.05 2.40 10.66
C LEU A 22 -6.32 2.82 9.21
N GLN A 23 -5.41 3.60 8.64
CA GLN A 23 -5.41 3.99 7.24
C GLN A 23 -4.17 3.47 6.53
N VAL A 24 -4.35 3.12 5.26
CA VAL A 24 -3.29 2.72 4.34
C VAL A 24 -3.16 3.77 3.24
N GLU A 25 -1.92 4.04 2.82
CA GLU A 25 -1.67 4.81 1.61
C GLU A 25 -1.83 3.89 0.40
N GLU A 26 -2.61 4.33 -0.57
CA GLU A 26 -2.73 3.67 -1.85
C GLU A 26 -2.39 4.61 -2.98
N VAL A 27 -1.75 4.01 -3.98
CA VAL A 27 -1.50 4.61 -5.28
C VAL A 27 -2.63 4.17 -6.21
N TYR A 28 -3.30 5.14 -6.81
CA TYR A 28 -4.39 4.92 -7.73
C TYR A 28 -4.13 5.69 -9.02
N ASP A 29 -4.53 5.11 -10.14
CA ASP A 29 -4.47 5.78 -11.43
C ASP A 29 -5.80 6.49 -11.67
N GLN A 30 -5.74 7.81 -11.73
CA GLN A 30 -6.88 8.65 -12.03
C GLN A 30 -6.86 9.03 -13.51
N GLY A 31 -7.85 8.52 -14.25
CA GLY A 31 -8.10 8.97 -15.62
C GLY A 31 -8.66 10.39 -15.63
N TYR A 32 -8.25 11.21 -16.60
CA TYR A 32 -8.91 12.48 -16.84
C TYR A 32 -10.30 12.22 -17.45
N HIS A 33 -11.35 12.77 -16.86
CA HIS A 33 -12.71 12.70 -17.41
C HIS A 33 -12.92 13.62 -18.63
N ALA A 34 -11.92 14.44 -18.97
CA ALA A 34 -11.96 15.33 -20.13
C ALA A 34 -11.56 14.61 -21.42
N ARG A 35 -12.01 15.12 -22.57
CA ARG A 35 -11.55 14.63 -23.88
C ARG A 35 -10.02 14.71 -23.93
N PRO A 36 -9.32 13.62 -24.30
CA PRO A 36 -7.87 13.63 -24.37
C PRO A 36 -7.42 14.68 -25.40
N GLN A 37 -6.66 15.67 -24.95
CA GLN A 37 -6.02 16.64 -25.84
C GLN A 37 -4.69 16.07 -26.36
N PRO A 38 -4.32 16.34 -27.62
CA PRO A 38 -3.02 15.91 -28.15
C PRO A 38 -1.89 16.44 -27.28
N GLY A 39 -1.04 15.54 -26.77
CA GLY A 39 0.10 15.89 -25.91
C GLY A 39 -0.18 15.91 -24.41
N MET A 40 -1.43 15.70 -23.96
CA MET A 40 -1.73 15.52 -22.53
C MET A 40 -1.82 14.03 -22.15
N PRO A 41 -1.26 13.63 -21.00
CA PRO A 41 -1.44 12.28 -20.48
C PRO A 41 -2.93 12.02 -20.19
N THR A 42 -3.40 10.82 -20.54
CA THR A 42 -4.80 10.42 -20.37
C THR A 42 -5.15 10.01 -18.94
N SER A 43 -4.13 9.79 -18.12
CA SER A 43 -4.24 9.50 -16.68
C SER A 43 -3.03 10.04 -15.94
N PHE A 44 -3.19 10.24 -14.64
CA PHE A 44 -2.08 10.49 -13.73
C PHE A 44 -2.15 9.54 -12.54
N THR A 45 -0.99 9.22 -12.00
CA THR A 45 -0.87 8.40 -10.80
C THR A 45 -0.89 9.32 -9.58
N ALA A 46 -1.77 9.04 -8.63
CA ALA A 46 -1.93 9.82 -7.42
C ALA A 46 -1.90 8.93 -6.17
N LYS A 47 -1.65 9.56 -5.03
CA LYS A 47 -1.65 8.91 -3.72
C LYS A 47 -2.84 9.40 -2.90
N ARG A 48 -3.51 8.48 -2.21
CA ARG A 48 -4.52 8.84 -1.22
C ARG A 48 -4.45 7.94 -0.01
N TRP A 49 -4.99 8.45 1.09
CA TRP A 49 -5.20 7.68 2.31
C TRP A 49 -6.62 7.16 2.35
N ARG A 50 -6.77 5.86 2.58
CA ARG A 50 -8.09 5.25 2.82
C ARG A 50 -8.06 4.37 4.06
N ASP A 51 -9.23 4.14 4.63
CA ASP A 51 -9.36 3.24 5.76
C ASP A 51 -8.98 1.80 5.34
N ALA A 52 -8.32 1.10 6.25
CA ALA A 52 -7.87 -0.26 6.02
C ALA A 52 -9.06 -1.22 5.94
N ARG A 53 -9.03 -2.10 4.95
CA ARG A 53 -9.94 -3.23 4.76
C ARG A 53 -9.28 -4.49 5.31
N PRO A 54 -10.07 -5.54 5.65
CA PRO A 54 -9.50 -6.79 6.16
C PRO A 54 -8.42 -7.41 5.25
N ALA A 55 -8.57 -7.31 3.92
CA ALA A 55 -7.59 -7.81 2.95
C ALA A 55 -6.23 -7.08 3.01
N ASP A 56 -6.22 -5.82 3.45
CA ASP A 56 -4.99 -5.03 3.52
C ASP A 56 -4.13 -5.43 4.72
N LEU A 57 -4.73 -5.97 5.78
CA LEU A 57 -4.03 -6.38 7.00
C LEU A 57 -2.95 -7.43 6.73
N TYR A 58 -3.20 -8.34 5.78
CA TYR A 58 -2.21 -9.32 5.36
C TYR A 58 -1.00 -8.65 4.70
N LEU A 59 -1.26 -7.66 3.83
CA LEU A 59 -0.22 -6.91 3.14
C LEU A 59 0.62 -6.08 4.13
N ILE A 60 -0.04 -5.39 5.06
CA ILE A 60 0.63 -4.62 6.12
C ILE A 60 1.54 -5.55 6.94
N GLY A 61 1.02 -6.70 7.39
CA GLY A 61 1.83 -7.67 8.13
C GLY A 61 3.01 -8.22 7.32
N TRP A 62 2.87 -8.36 5.99
CA TRP A 62 4.00 -8.71 5.12
C TRP A 62 5.05 -7.59 5.06
N HIS A 63 4.62 -6.34 4.88
CA HIS A 63 5.51 -5.17 4.85
C HIS A 63 6.26 -4.97 6.18
N GLU A 64 5.60 -5.13 7.32
CA GLU A 64 6.23 -5.06 8.64
C GLU A 64 7.29 -6.14 8.83
N ARG A 65 7.00 -7.38 8.41
CA ARG A 65 7.99 -8.47 8.44
C ARG A 65 9.18 -8.21 7.52
N ALA A 66 8.94 -7.68 6.31
CA ALA A 66 10.00 -7.31 5.38
C ALA A 66 10.87 -6.16 5.92
N ALA A 67 10.25 -5.16 6.55
CA ALA A 67 10.95 -4.06 7.21
C ALA A 67 11.80 -4.55 8.39
N LEU A 68 11.27 -5.45 9.22
CA LEU A 68 12.01 -6.09 10.31
C LEU A 68 13.19 -6.94 9.80
N ALA A 69 13.01 -7.68 8.70
CA ALA A 69 14.09 -8.45 8.08
C ALA A 69 15.22 -7.53 7.57
N LYS A 70 14.85 -6.43 6.89
CA LYS A 70 15.80 -5.41 6.43
C LYS A 70 16.53 -4.72 7.59
N ALA A 71 15.82 -4.38 8.66
CA ALA A 71 16.40 -3.76 9.85
C ALA A 71 17.34 -4.69 10.62
N LYS A 72 17.10 -6.01 10.58
CA LYS A 72 17.97 -7.03 11.18
C LYS A 72 19.16 -7.44 10.29
N GLY A 73 19.31 -6.86 9.10
CA GLY A 73 20.39 -7.21 8.17
C GLY A 73 20.24 -8.59 7.55
N ALA A 74 19.07 -9.22 7.64
CA ALA A 74 18.82 -10.51 7.00
C ALA A 74 18.58 -10.27 5.50
N THR A 75 19.55 -10.70 4.68
CA THR A 75 19.39 -10.74 3.22
C THR A 75 18.23 -11.68 2.83
N PRO A 76 17.58 -11.47 1.67
CA PRO A 76 16.36 -12.17 1.27
C PRO A 76 16.48 -13.71 1.17
N ASP A 77 17.71 -14.25 1.15
CA ASP A 77 17.98 -15.68 1.03
C ASP A 77 17.72 -16.51 2.29
N HIS A 78 17.47 -15.90 3.45
CA HIS A 78 17.23 -16.67 4.67
C HIS A 78 15.93 -17.50 4.64
N PHE A 79 14.95 -17.11 3.81
CA PHE A 79 13.65 -17.78 3.75
C PHE A 79 13.56 -18.90 2.71
N ALA A 80 14.45 -18.96 1.72
CA ALA A 80 14.54 -20.12 0.82
C ALA A 80 15.00 -21.37 1.58
N THR A 81 15.77 -21.19 2.65
CA THR A 81 16.35 -22.29 3.44
C THR A 81 15.42 -22.83 4.54
N LEU A 82 14.38 -22.07 4.95
CA LEU A 82 13.46 -22.47 6.02
C LEU A 82 12.25 -23.28 5.55
N ASN A 83 11.90 -23.22 4.26
CA ASN A 83 10.80 -24.00 3.66
C ASN A 83 11.28 -25.24 2.88
N ALA A 84 12.57 -25.58 2.96
CA ALA A 84 13.17 -26.74 2.27
C ALA A 84 13.24 -28.01 3.14
N ARG A 85 12.36 -28.16 4.14
CA ARG A 85 12.24 -29.36 4.97
C ARG A 85 10.81 -29.88 5.00
#